data_AF-A0AAJ0BQB1-F1
#
_entry.id   AF-A0AAJ0BQB1-F1
#
_cell.length_a   1.000
_cell.length_b   1.000
_cell.length_c   1.000
_cell.angle_alpha   90.00
_cell.angle_beta   90.00
_cell.angle_gamma   90.00
#
_symmetry.space_group_name_H-M   'P 1'
#
loop_
_entity.id
_entity.type
_entity.pdbx_description
1 polymer ?
#
loop_
_entity_poly.entity_id
_entity_poly.type
_entity_poly.pdbx_seq_one_letter_code
_entity_poly.pdbx_strand_id
1 'polypeptide(L)'
;MTTPRYVALPVDKAADDDELLKHVTHEFGDGFSASQCDVSGFSPVIIELFKAHPTDRVIVFRPQAGLEGFGCIRIRVLKKDEDDKHGDRDKQNKHKVTKNATVWEKVRGKGAYIGMIPAGCRFEAMYVDVNLVTKRGD
;
A
#
# COMPACT_ATOMS: atom_id res chain seq x y z
N MET A 1 16.83 13.73 1.50
CA MET A 1 16.63 12.60 2.44
C MET A 1 15.82 11.55 1.70
N THR A 2 16.18 10.27 1.80
CA THR A 2 15.39 9.17 1.21
C THR A 2 14.17 8.91 2.08
N THR A 3 12.97 9.24 1.59
CA THR A 3 11.72 8.95 2.30
C THR A 3 11.59 7.44 2.54
N PRO A 4 11.36 6.99 3.78
CA PRO A 4 11.18 5.56 4.06
C PRO A 4 9.97 5.01 3.29
N ARG A 5 10.03 3.76 2.84
CA ARG A 5 8.91 3.13 2.11
C ARG A 5 7.73 2.81 3.03
N TYR A 6 8.03 2.48 4.28
CA TYR A 6 7.09 2.30 5.38
C TYR A 6 7.79 2.56 6.73
N VAL A 7 7.01 2.91 7.75
CA VAL A 7 7.48 3.10 9.12
C VAL A 7 6.50 2.50 10.13
N ALA A 8 6.99 2.18 11.32
CA ALA A 8 6.14 1.73 12.42
C ALA A 8 5.31 2.90 12.93
N LEU A 9 4.01 2.67 13.15
CA LEU A 9 3.08 3.65 13.68
C LEU A 9 2.87 3.38 15.17
N PRO A 10 3.13 4.36 16.06
CA PRO A 10 2.75 4.26 17.47
C PRO A 10 1.25 3.98 17.61
N VAL A 11 0.89 3.03 18.49
CA VAL A 11 -0.48 2.49 18.59
C VAL A 11 -1.50 3.58 18.96
N ASP A 12 -1.08 4.55 19.76
CA ASP A 12 -1.82 5.73 20.17
C ASP A 12 -2.17 6.66 18.99
N LYS A 13 -1.31 6.73 17.97
CA LYS A 13 -1.53 7.60 16.80
C LYS A 13 -2.45 7.02 15.74
N ALA A 14 -2.66 5.70 15.75
CA ALA A 14 -3.51 5.04 14.77
C ALA A 14 -5.00 5.25 15.02
N ALA A 15 -5.39 5.65 16.24
CA ALA A 15 -6.78 5.76 16.66
C ALA A 15 -7.38 7.17 16.48
N ASP A 16 -6.54 8.17 16.23
CA ASP A 16 -6.93 9.57 16.09
C ASP A 16 -6.52 10.04 14.69
N ASP A 17 -7.49 10.45 13.87
CA ASP A 17 -7.25 10.81 12.47
C ASP A 17 -6.35 12.05 12.34
N ASP A 18 -6.43 13.01 13.26
CA ASP A 18 -5.61 14.21 13.22
C ASP A 18 -4.15 13.89 13.57
N GLU A 19 -3.92 13.08 14.61
CA GLU A 19 -2.58 12.60 14.96
C GLU A 19 -1.99 11.68 13.89
N LEU A 20 -2.83 10.84 13.28
CA LEU A 20 -2.45 10.03 12.14
C LEU A 20 -1.99 10.90 10.98
N LEU A 21 -2.78 11.90 10.57
CA LEU A 21 -2.47 12.78 9.45
C LEU A 21 -1.23 13.64 9.73
N LYS A 22 -1.03 14.11 10.97
CA LYS A 22 0.21 14.79 11.39
C LYS A 22 1.43 13.87 11.22
N HIS A 23 1.31 12.61 11.64
CA HIS A 23 2.41 11.66 11.52
C HIS A 23 2.69 11.27 10.05
N VAL A 24 1.64 11.04 9.27
CA VAL A 24 1.74 10.80 7.82
C VAL A 24 2.40 11.99 7.11
N THR A 25 2.00 13.22 7.46
CA THR A 25 2.59 14.45 6.93
C THR A 25 4.08 14.56 7.30
N HIS A 26 4.43 14.25 8.55
CA HIS A 26 5.83 14.25 8.99
C HIS A 26 6.70 13.26 8.20
N GLU A 27 6.19 12.05 7.94
CA GLU A 27 6.96 10.97 7.31
C GLU A 27 6.98 11.05 5.78
N PHE A 28 5.89 11.49 5.15
CA PHE A 28 5.68 11.43 3.70
C PHE A 28 5.45 12.80 3.03
N GLY A 29 5.34 13.88 3.82
CA GLY A 29 5.27 15.26 3.35
C GLY A 29 3.86 15.86 3.34
N ASP A 30 3.81 17.19 3.14
CA ASP A 30 2.62 18.04 3.28
C ASP A 30 1.47 17.70 2.32
N GLY A 31 1.77 16.98 1.25
CA GLY A 31 0.79 16.43 0.31
C GLY A 31 -0.23 15.48 0.95
N PHE A 32 -0.03 15.08 2.22
CA PHE A 32 -0.94 14.26 3.01
C PHE A 32 -1.45 14.95 4.29
N SER A 33 -1.42 16.29 4.31
CA SER A 33 -2.00 17.08 5.39
C SER A 33 -3.52 16.92 5.48
N ALA A 34 -4.09 17.17 6.66
CA ALA A 34 -5.52 16.98 6.92
C ALA A 34 -6.45 17.78 6.00
N SER A 35 -6.01 18.94 5.50
CA SER A 35 -6.79 19.74 4.53
C SER A 35 -6.80 19.16 3.13
N GLN A 36 -5.84 18.28 2.81
CA GLN A 36 -5.59 17.74 1.47
C GLN A 36 -5.96 16.26 1.33
N CYS A 37 -6.37 15.60 2.41
CA CYS A 37 -6.62 14.16 2.43
C CYS A 37 -7.93 13.78 3.09
N ASP A 38 -8.41 12.60 2.69
CA ASP A 38 -9.49 11.89 3.34
C ASP A 38 -8.97 10.57 3.93
N VAL A 39 -9.58 10.16 5.05
CA VAL A 39 -9.28 8.92 5.79
C VAL A 39 -10.48 7.99 5.68
N SER A 40 -10.27 6.75 5.23
CA SER A 40 -11.37 5.80 4.97
C SER A 40 -11.86 5.04 6.21
N GLY A 41 -11.18 5.19 7.36
CA GLY A 41 -11.37 4.34 8.54
C GLY A 41 -10.79 2.93 8.36
N PHE A 42 -10.69 2.18 9.46
CA PHE A 42 -10.19 0.81 9.44
C PHE A 42 -11.23 -0.19 8.96
N SER A 43 -10.85 -1.04 8.01
CA SER A 43 -11.63 -2.19 7.55
C SER A 43 -10.82 -3.50 7.65
N PRO A 44 -11.42 -4.59 8.13
CA PRO A 44 -10.74 -5.88 8.22
C PRO A 44 -10.62 -6.52 6.84
N VAL A 45 -9.42 -6.98 6.49
CA VAL A 45 -9.11 -7.67 5.23
C VAL A 45 -8.49 -9.04 5.51
N ILE A 46 -9.14 -10.10 5.01
CA ILE A 46 -8.64 -11.47 5.10
C ILE A 46 -7.59 -11.71 4.00
N ILE A 47 -7.98 -11.56 2.73
CA ILE A 47 -7.08 -11.57 1.57
C ILE A 47 -7.74 -10.71 0.48
N GLU A 48 -7.10 -9.62 0.07
CA GLU A 48 -7.60 -8.77 -1.01
C GLU A 48 -6.45 -8.16 -1.84
N LEU A 49 -6.69 -8.06 -3.15
CA LEU A 49 -5.82 -7.31 -4.07
C LEU A 49 -6.51 -6.00 -4.47
N PHE A 50 -6.07 -4.91 -3.87
CA PHE A 50 -6.54 -3.57 -4.16
C PHE A 50 -5.99 -3.08 -5.49
N LYS A 51 -6.86 -2.50 -6.31
CA LYS A 51 -6.49 -1.93 -7.61
C LYS A 51 -5.55 -0.73 -7.44
N ALA A 52 -4.81 -0.45 -8.52
CA ALA A 52 -4.00 0.75 -8.60
C ALA A 52 -4.87 2.01 -8.57
N HIS A 53 -4.29 3.09 -8.05
CA HIS A 53 -4.93 4.40 -7.94
C HIS A 53 -4.14 5.44 -8.73
N PRO A 54 -4.79 6.44 -9.35
CA PRO A 54 -4.09 7.47 -10.13
C PRO A 54 -3.18 8.38 -9.29
N THR A 55 -3.42 8.48 -7.99
CA THR A 55 -2.63 9.29 -7.05
C THR A 55 -1.93 8.43 -6.01
N ASP A 56 -0.85 8.97 -5.43
CA ASP A 56 -0.19 8.38 -4.27
C ASP A 56 -1.16 8.28 -3.10
N ARG A 57 -1.04 7.21 -2.33
CA ARG A 57 -1.83 6.96 -1.12
C ARG A 57 -0.91 6.54 0.01
N VAL A 58 -1.38 6.67 1.24
CA VAL A 58 -0.74 6.05 2.40
C VAL A 58 -1.67 4.99 2.94
N ILE A 59 -1.14 3.79 3.15
CA ILE A 59 -1.85 2.73 3.85
C ILE A 59 -1.38 2.69 5.30
N VAL A 60 -2.35 2.74 6.20
CA VAL A 60 -2.19 2.37 7.59
C VAL A 60 -2.67 0.94 7.72
N PHE A 61 -1.89 0.07 8.36
CA PHE A 61 -2.33 -1.29 8.59
C PHE A 61 -1.83 -1.84 9.91
N ARG A 62 -2.59 -2.78 10.47
CA ARG A 62 -2.22 -3.53 11.66
C ARG A 62 -2.69 -4.98 11.52
N PRO A 63 -2.01 -5.97 12.13
CA PRO A 63 -2.55 -7.31 12.23
C PRO A 63 -3.94 -7.30 12.86
N GLN A 64 -4.84 -8.16 12.39
CA GLN A 64 -6.09 -8.41 13.07
C GLN A 64 -5.83 -9.03 14.45
N ALA A 65 -6.70 -8.71 15.41
CA ALA A 65 -6.61 -9.24 16.77
C ALA A 65 -6.58 -10.78 16.76
N GLY A 66 -5.59 -11.38 17.44
CA GLY A 66 -5.43 -12.83 17.50
C GLY A 66 -4.80 -13.48 16.25
N LEU A 67 -4.44 -12.68 15.25
CA LEU A 67 -3.74 -13.12 14.03
C LEU A 67 -2.34 -12.48 13.93
N GLU A 68 -1.73 -12.16 15.08
CA GLU A 68 -0.39 -11.61 15.12
C GLU A 68 0.60 -12.58 14.44
N GLY A 69 1.32 -12.09 13.44
CA GLY A 69 2.27 -12.90 12.66
C GLY A 69 1.72 -13.51 11.37
N PHE A 70 0.43 -13.32 11.05
CA PHE A 70 -0.13 -13.69 9.74
C PHE A 70 -0.34 -12.48 8.80
N GLY A 71 -0.35 -11.27 9.36
CA GLY A 71 -0.55 -10.03 8.61
C GLY A 71 0.50 -9.79 7.52
N CYS A 72 0.07 -9.38 6.33
CA CYS A 72 0.93 -9.04 5.21
C CYS A 72 0.38 -7.86 4.41
N ILE A 73 1.24 -6.91 4.07
CA ILE A 73 1.02 -5.93 3.00
C ILE A 73 2.12 -6.07 1.96
N ARG A 74 1.77 -6.07 0.67
CA ARG A 74 2.73 -6.07 -0.44
C ARG A 74 2.30 -5.11 -1.55
N ILE A 75 3.14 -4.14 -1.84
CA ILE A 75 2.92 -3.18 -2.94
C ILE A 75 3.59 -3.69 -4.21
N ARG A 76 2.87 -3.69 -5.33
CA ARG A 76 3.37 -4.18 -6.63
C ARG A 76 3.22 -3.12 -7.71
N VAL A 77 4.25 -2.97 -8.53
CA VAL A 77 4.21 -2.14 -9.74
C VAL A 77 3.35 -2.84 -10.79
N LEU A 78 2.42 -2.09 -11.41
CA LEU A 78 1.85 -2.49 -12.69
C LEU A 78 2.92 -2.29 -13.75
N LYS A 79 3.43 -3.39 -14.34
CA LYS A 79 4.10 -3.23 -15.63
C LYS A 79 3.03 -2.79 -16.62
N LYS A 80 3.29 -1.72 -17.37
CA LYS A 80 2.56 -1.51 -18.62
C LYS A 80 2.77 -2.79 -19.41
N ASP A 81 1.68 -3.47 -19.75
CA ASP A 81 1.73 -4.36 -20.88
C ASP A 81 2.09 -3.43 -22.05
N GLU A 82 3.37 -3.41 -22.43
CA GLU A 82 3.73 -2.85 -23.73
C GLU A 82 2.95 -3.68 -24.73
N ASP A 83 2.09 -3.00 -25.48
CA ASP A 83 1.30 -3.59 -26.56
C ASP A 83 2.19 -4.55 -27.36
N ASP A 84 1.88 -5.84 -27.29
CA ASP A 84 2.41 -6.87 -28.18
C ASP A 84 1.96 -6.50 -29.61
N LYS A 85 2.75 -5.64 -30.26
CA LYS A 85 2.77 -5.44 -31.70
C LYS A 85 4.12 -5.87 -32.23
N HIS A 86 4.27 -7.15 -32.51
CA HIS A 86 4.46 -7.65 -33.88
C HIS A 86 4.54 -9.18 -33.84
N GLY A 87 3.81 -9.84 -34.75
CA GLY A 87 3.89 -11.29 -34.88
C GLY A 87 5.27 -11.76 -35.34
N ASP A 88 5.69 -12.91 -34.85
CA ASP A 88 5.89 -14.07 -35.72
C ASP A 88 5.85 -15.35 -34.88
N ARG A 89 5.44 -16.44 -35.52
CA ARG A 89 5.31 -17.77 -34.93
C ARG A 89 6.68 -18.32 -34.52
N ASP A 90 6.61 -19.34 -33.67
CA ASP A 90 7.68 -20.22 -33.22
C ASP A 90 8.62 -19.68 -32.14
N LYS A 91 8.27 -19.96 -30.88
CA LYS A 91 9.02 -20.94 -30.07
C LYS A 91 8.32 -21.19 -28.73
N GLN A 92 8.14 -22.47 -28.44
CA GLN A 92 7.97 -22.99 -27.08
C GLN A 92 9.02 -22.35 -26.15
N ASN A 93 8.62 -21.71 -25.06
CA ASN A 93 8.96 -22.09 -23.70
C ASN A 93 8.58 -21.01 -22.68
N LYS A 94 8.28 -21.48 -21.48
CA LYS A 94 8.05 -20.75 -20.23
C LYS A 94 6.75 -19.95 -20.20
N HIS A 95 5.89 -20.38 -19.27
CA HIS A 95 5.07 -19.47 -18.49
C HIS A 95 5.93 -18.27 -18.08
N LYS A 96 5.87 -17.20 -18.87
CA LYS A 96 6.42 -15.89 -18.52
C LYS A 96 5.46 -15.36 -17.46
N VAL A 97 5.63 -15.84 -16.23
CA VAL A 97 5.12 -15.15 -15.06
C VAL A 97 5.75 -13.78 -15.14
N THR A 98 5.01 -12.81 -15.64
CA THR A 98 5.34 -11.39 -15.60
C THR A 98 5.59 -11.09 -14.12
N LYS A 99 6.86 -11.13 -13.70
CA LYS A 99 7.28 -10.80 -12.33
C LYS A 99 6.85 -9.35 -12.09
N ASN A 100 5.71 -9.20 -11.42
CA ASN A 100 5.30 -7.94 -10.82
C ASN A 100 6.39 -7.57 -9.82
N ALA A 101 7.13 -6.50 -10.09
CA ALA A 101 8.16 -6.03 -9.18
C ALA A 101 7.48 -5.57 -7.88
N THR A 102 7.97 -6.07 -6.74
CA THR A 102 7.49 -5.65 -5.43
C THR A 102 8.21 -4.35 -5.06
N VAL A 103 7.43 -3.29 -4.80
CA VAL A 103 7.98 -1.99 -4.34
C VAL A 103 8.44 -2.14 -2.90
N TRP A 104 7.57 -2.64 -2.03
CA TRP A 104 7.91 -3.04 -0.68
C TRP A 104 6.86 -4.02 -0.17
N GLU A 105 7.22 -4.76 0.86
CA GLU A 105 6.30 -5.59 1.60
C GLU A 105 6.63 -5.58 3.08
N LYS A 106 5.61 -5.80 3.90
CA LYS A 106 5.74 -6.04 5.33
C LYS A 106 4.96 -7.30 5.65
N VAL A 107 5.69 -8.35 6.02
CA VAL A 107 5.13 -9.65 6.39
C VAL A 107 5.32 -9.87 7.88
N ARG A 108 4.31 -10.46 8.54
CA ARG A 108 4.33 -10.85 9.96
C ARG A 108 4.70 -9.70 10.91
N GLY A 109 4.26 -8.49 10.57
CA GLY A 109 4.49 -7.32 11.42
C GLY A 109 3.81 -7.46 12.78
N LYS A 110 4.45 -6.97 13.84
CA LYS A 110 3.80 -6.68 15.12
C LYS A 110 3.52 -5.19 15.20
N GLY A 111 2.34 -4.81 15.69
CA GLY A 111 1.91 -3.41 15.79
C GLY A 111 1.38 -2.82 14.48
N ALA A 112 1.10 -1.52 14.50
CA ALA A 112 0.63 -0.78 13.33
C ALA A 112 1.80 -0.21 12.52
N TYR A 113 1.58 -0.01 11.22
CA TYR A 113 2.53 0.56 10.30
C TYR A 113 1.82 1.51 9.35
N ILE A 114 2.58 2.48 8.83
CA ILE A 114 2.17 3.28 7.67
C ILE A 114 3.14 3.06 6.53
N GLY A 115 2.62 3.03 5.31
CA GLY A 115 3.45 2.83 4.12
C GLY A 115 2.90 3.59 2.92
N MET A 116 3.82 4.08 2.09
CA MET A 116 3.46 4.82 0.88
C MET A 116 3.12 3.85 -0.24
N ILE A 117 1.97 4.05 -0.89
CA ILE A 117 1.55 3.37 -2.10
C ILE A 117 1.70 4.35 -3.25
N PRO A 118 2.73 4.21 -4.10
CA PRO A 118 2.89 5.10 -5.25
C PRO A 118 1.72 4.99 -6.23
N ALA A 119 1.43 6.09 -6.93
CA ALA A 119 0.48 6.13 -8.03
C ALA A 119 0.75 5.00 -9.04
N GLY A 120 -0.33 4.40 -9.55
CA GLY A 120 -0.26 3.28 -10.49
C GLY A 120 0.17 1.94 -9.86
N CYS A 121 0.47 1.88 -8.56
CA CYS A 121 0.75 0.62 -7.87
C CYS A 121 -0.51 0.01 -7.27
N ARG A 122 -0.63 -1.32 -7.40
CA ARG A 122 -1.62 -2.14 -6.69
C ARG A 122 -1.02 -2.67 -5.39
N PHE A 123 -1.87 -3.12 -4.47
CA PHE A 123 -1.37 -3.78 -3.28
C PHE A 123 -2.21 -4.95 -2.83
N GLU A 124 -1.53 -5.92 -2.22
CA GLU A 124 -2.10 -7.11 -1.63
C GLU A 124 -2.11 -6.93 -0.10
N ALA A 125 -3.25 -7.17 0.53
CA ALA A 125 -3.39 -7.16 1.98
C ALA A 125 -3.95 -8.50 2.45
N MET A 126 -3.37 -9.06 3.51
CA MET A 126 -3.80 -10.33 4.08
C MET A 126 -3.78 -10.29 5.60
N TYR A 127 -4.86 -10.72 6.25
CA TYR A 127 -5.05 -10.81 7.71
C TYR A 127 -4.68 -9.53 8.47
N VAL A 128 -5.12 -8.38 7.95
CA VAL A 128 -4.85 -7.06 8.51
C VAL A 128 -6.11 -6.21 8.55
N ASP A 129 -6.18 -5.28 9.49
CA ASP A 129 -7.05 -4.11 9.34
C ASP A 129 -6.30 -3.06 8.53
N VAL A 130 -6.97 -2.46 7.55
CA VAL A 130 -6.40 -1.41 6.70
C VAL A 130 -7.19 -0.12 6.83
N ASN A 131 -6.51 1.01 6.88
CA ASN A 131 -7.09 2.34 6.73
C ASN A 131 -6.29 3.07 5.65
N LEU A 132 -6.97 3.67 4.67
CA LEU A 132 -6.33 4.37 3.57
C LEU A 132 -6.44 5.87 3.77
N VAL A 133 -5.30 6.55 3.63
CA VAL A 133 -5.21 8.00 3.52
C VAL A 133 -4.98 8.33 2.05
N THR A 134 -5.94 9.05 1.46
CA THR A 134 -5.93 9.39 0.04
C THR A 134 -5.96 10.89 -0.14
N LYS A 135 -5.20 11.41 -1.11
CA LYS A 135 -5.31 12.81 -1.52
C LYS A 135 -6.72 13.09 -2.03
N ARG A 136 -7.33 14.20 -1.59
CA ARG A 136 -8.58 14.74 -2.12
C ARG A 136 -8.39 14.96 -3.62
N GLY A 137 -9.42 14.65 -4.39
CA GLY A 137 -9.44 15.07 -5.79
C GLY A 137 -9.48 16.59 -5.86
N ASP A 138 -8.63 17.18 -6.70
CA ASP A 138 -8.77 18.59 -7.11
C ASP A 138 -10.12 18.83 -7.80
#